data_AF-T0Y2J6-F1
#
_entry.id   AF-T0Y2J6-F1
#
_cell.length_a   1.000
_cell.length_b   1.000
_cell.length_c   1.000
_cell.angle_alpha   90.00
_cell.angle_beta   90.00
_cell.angle_gamma   90.00
#
_symmetry.space_group_name_H-M   'P 1'
#
loop_
_entity.id
_entity.type
_entity.pdbx_description
1 polymer ?
#
loop_
_entity_poly.entity_id
_entity_poly.type
_entity_poly.pdbx_seq_one_letter_code
_entity_poly.pdbx_strand_id
1 'polypeptide(L)'
;MTSTTTRRSASEAESKLVRPPLWLRVPVATGVAIQVGASAMGALLIAVACALPAAGPAGRELSLGLGFLLIYLNTHALGHYLVGRAVGIRFRGFGMRGTDHPENYPPGLRQIMSFLPMWAVLTEPSSRRSAGRRAQAAMWAAGETSTTLCSIAAAGTAALAGAP
;
A
#
# COMPACT_ATOMS: atom_id res chain seq x y z
N MET A 1 -9.80 4.22 -50.84
CA MET A 1 -8.91 3.20 -50.26
C MET A 1 -8.30 3.75 -48.98
N THR A 2 -8.64 3.08 -47.88
CA THR A 2 -8.43 3.35 -46.46
C THR A 2 -6.96 3.47 -46.04
N SER A 3 -6.56 4.67 -45.62
CA SER A 3 -5.35 4.89 -44.81
C SER A 3 -5.75 4.93 -43.33
N THR A 4 -6.02 3.75 -42.78
CA THR A 4 -6.49 3.59 -41.37
C THR A 4 -5.57 2.66 -40.57
N THR A 5 -4.61 2.02 -41.23
CA THR A 5 -3.77 0.98 -40.62
C THR A 5 -2.60 1.56 -39.80
N THR A 6 -2.12 2.76 -40.11
CA THR A 6 -0.88 3.31 -39.52
C THR A 6 -1.09 3.99 -38.16
N ARG A 7 -2.30 4.47 -37.85
CA ARG A 7 -2.59 5.13 -36.55
C ARG A 7 -2.78 4.15 -35.39
N ARG A 8 -3.15 2.91 -35.70
CA ARG A 8 -3.43 1.87 -34.70
C ARG A 8 -2.13 1.27 -34.13
N SER A 9 -1.08 1.15 -34.96
CA SER A 9 0.22 0.61 -34.54
C SER A 9 1.01 1.56 -33.64
N ALA A 10 0.87 2.88 -33.80
CA ALA A 10 1.51 3.87 -32.91
C ALA A 10 0.87 3.88 -31.50
N SER A 11 -0.47 3.75 -31.43
CA SER A 11 -1.21 3.68 -30.16
C SER A 11 -0.96 2.37 -29.38
N GLU A 12 -0.72 1.25 -30.07
CA GLU A 12 -0.37 -0.02 -29.40
C GLU A 12 1.10 -0.06 -28.93
N ALA A 13 1.98 0.74 -29.55
CA ALA A 13 3.39 0.83 -29.16
C ALA A 13 3.62 1.69 -27.90
N GLU A 14 2.77 2.68 -27.64
CA GLU A 14 2.94 3.65 -26.54
C GLU A 14 2.34 3.20 -25.20
N SER A 15 1.54 2.13 -25.18
CA SER A 15 0.95 1.57 -23.95
C SER A 15 1.70 0.34 -23.42
N LYS A 16 2.99 0.18 -23.73
CA LYS A 16 3.84 -0.68 -22.90
C LYS A 16 4.21 0.14 -21.66
N LEU A 17 3.31 0.18 -20.68
CA LEU A 17 3.59 0.67 -19.32
C LEU A 17 4.98 0.15 -18.94
N VAL A 18 5.98 1.03 -18.96
CA VAL A 18 7.34 0.73 -18.55
C VAL A 18 7.20 0.32 -17.10
N ARG A 19 7.32 -0.98 -16.82
CA ARG A 19 7.18 -1.47 -15.46
C ARG A 19 8.26 -0.80 -14.63
N PRO A 20 7.93 -0.30 -13.43
CA PRO A 20 8.97 0.24 -12.55
C PRO A 20 10.04 -0.83 -12.33
N PRO A 21 11.32 -0.42 -12.19
CA PRO A 21 12.45 -1.35 -12.09
C PRO A 21 12.31 -2.34 -10.93
N LEU A 22 11.56 -1.96 -9.88
CA LEU A 22 11.10 -2.85 -8.82
C LEU A 22 9.66 -3.32 -9.12
N TRP A 23 9.50 -4.61 -9.40
CA TRP A 23 8.20 -5.26 -9.49
C TRP A 23 8.25 -6.71 -9.00
N LEU A 24 7.84 -6.94 -7.75
CA LEU A 24 7.67 -8.28 -7.19
C LEU A 24 6.17 -8.58 -7.07
N ARG A 25 5.76 -9.82 -7.39
CA ARG A 25 4.39 -10.28 -7.15
C ARG A 25 4.41 -11.49 -6.23
N VAL A 26 3.57 -11.45 -5.19
CA VAL A 26 3.37 -12.56 -4.25
C VAL A 26 1.92 -13.05 -4.27
N PRO A 27 1.66 -14.32 -3.91
CA PRO A 27 0.31 -14.85 -3.74
C PRO A 27 -0.51 -14.03 -2.73
N VAL A 28 -1.84 -14.11 -2.84
CA VAL A 28 -2.76 -13.39 -1.94
C VAL A 28 -2.49 -13.77 -0.48
N ALA A 29 -2.37 -15.06 -0.17
CA ALA A 29 -2.14 -15.54 1.20
C ALA A 29 -0.84 -14.94 1.78
N THR A 30 0.26 -14.97 1.01
CA THR A 30 1.54 -14.39 1.41
C THR A 30 1.45 -12.88 1.62
N GLY A 31 0.82 -12.15 0.70
CA GLY A 31 0.69 -10.69 0.83
C GLY A 31 -0.19 -10.26 2.01
N VAL A 32 -1.27 -11.01 2.30
CA VAL A 32 -2.08 -10.80 3.52
C VAL A 32 -1.25 -11.10 4.76
N ALA A 33 -0.55 -12.23 4.80
CA ALA A 33 0.27 -12.62 5.94
C ALA A 33 1.36 -11.59 6.25
N ILE A 34 2.06 -11.08 5.22
CA ILE A 34 3.07 -10.02 5.39
C ILE A 34 2.43 -8.76 5.97
N GLN A 35 1.33 -8.28 5.41
CA GLN A 35 0.72 -7.02 5.86
C GLN A 35 0.14 -7.11 7.27
N VAL A 36 -0.55 -8.21 7.59
CA VAL A 36 -1.07 -8.45 8.94
C VAL A 36 0.08 -8.62 9.93
N GLY A 37 1.09 -9.43 9.59
CA GLY A 37 2.26 -9.67 10.44
C GLY A 37 3.06 -8.41 10.71
N ALA A 38 3.32 -7.60 9.68
CA ALA A 38 4.02 -6.31 9.81
C ALA A 38 3.20 -5.30 10.63
N SER A 39 1.88 -5.23 10.44
CA SER A 39 1.01 -4.36 11.24
C SER A 39 0.98 -4.79 12.71
N ALA A 40 0.90 -6.09 12.98
CA ALA A 40 0.94 -6.65 14.33
C ALA A 40 2.30 -6.40 15.01
N MET A 41 3.40 -6.57 14.27
CA MET A 41 4.74 -6.21 14.74
C MET A 41 4.84 -4.72 15.05
N GLY A 42 4.26 -3.87 14.20
CA GLY A 42 4.24 -2.42 14.44
C GLY A 42 3.49 -2.05 15.72
N ALA A 43 2.33 -2.67 15.96
CA ALA A 43 1.58 -2.51 17.20
C ALA A 43 2.37 -3.01 18.43
N LEU A 44 3.09 -4.13 18.30
CA LEU A 44 3.94 -4.66 19.35
C LEU A 44 5.10 -3.70 19.68
N LEU A 45 5.77 -3.13 18.68
CA LEU A 45 6.85 -2.16 18.88
C LEU A 45 6.36 -0.93 19.65
N ILE A 46 5.18 -0.40 19.27
CA ILE A 46 4.56 0.72 19.97
C ILE A 46 4.24 0.34 21.43
N ALA A 47 3.63 -0.83 21.65
CA ALA A 47 3.28 -1.30 22.99
C ALA A 47 4.52 -1.48 23.88
N VAL A 48 5.58 -2.10 23.36
CA VAL A 48 6.86 -2.27 24.07
C VAL A 48 7.51 -0.93 24.39
N ALA A 49 7.51 0.01 23.44
CA ALA A 49 8.05 1.36 23.66
C ALA A 49 7.32 2.14 24.77
N CYS A 50 6.03 1.84 24.96
CA CYS A 50 5.24 2.45 26.03
C CYS A 50 5.42 1.72 27.37
N ALA A 51 5.54 0.40 27.36
CA ALA A 51 5.61 -0.42 28.57
C ALA A 51 7.03 -0.50 29.19
N LEU A 52 8.08 -0.45 28.36
CA LEU A 52 9.46 -0.71 28.78
C LEU A 52 10.38 0.46 28.36
N PRO A 53 10.45 1.54 29.15
CA PRO A 53 11.31 2.68 28.85
C PRO A 53 12.82 2.40 28.99
N ALA A 54 13.20 1.15 29.30
CA ALA A 54 14.58 0.73 29.53
C ALA A 54 15.52 0.90 28.33
N ALA A 55 14.99 1.06 27.10
CA ALA A 55 15.77 1.32 25.90
C ALA A 55 16.31 2.75 25.76
N GLY A 56 16.05 3.62 26.76
CA GLY A 56 16.38 5.04 26.70
C GLY A 56 15.52 5.82 25.69
N PRO A 57 15.63 7.17 25.67
CA PRO A 57 14.78 8.01 24.81
C PRO A 57 14.87 7.66 23.33
N ALA A 58 16.08 7.47 22.81
CA ALA A 58 16.31 7.17 21.39
C ALA A 58 15.75 5.81 20.96
N GLY A 59 15.89 4.77 21.80
CA GLY A 59 15.34 3.44 21.49
C GLY A 59 13.81 3.43 21.50
N ARG A 60 13.21 4.25 22.39
CA ARG A 60 11.76 4.45 22.45
C ARG A 60 11.23 5.16 21.20
N GLU A 61 11.83 6.29 20.83
CA GLU A 61 11.44 7.06 19.64
C GLU A 61 11.58 6.24 18.36
N LEU A 62 12.68 5.49 18.22
CA LEU A 62 12.88 4.59 17.09
C LEU A 62 11.79 3.51 17.02
N SER A 63 11.44 2.90 18.15
CA SER A 63 10.41 1.86 18.22
C SER A 63 9.02 2.41 17.89
N LEU A 64 8.69 3.61 18.36
CA LEU A 64 7.44 4.32 18.02
C LEU A 64 7.39 4.65 16.52
N GLY A 65 8.45 5.23 15.98
CA GLY A 65 8.54 5.61 14.57
C GLY A 65 8.47 4.40 13.63
N LEU A 66 9.25 3.35 13.91
CA LEU A 66 9.23 2.11 13.14
C LEU A 66 7.88 1.40 13.25
N GLY A 67 7.30 1.34 14.46
CA GLY A 67 6.01 0.71 14.68
C GLY A 67 4.89 1.41 13.92
N PHE A 68 4.86 2.75 13.96
CA PHE A 68 3.94 3.57 13.18
C PHE A 68 4.12 3.35 11.68
N LEU A 69 5.36 3.37 11.19
CA LEU A 69 5.67 3.19 9.76
C LEU A 69 5.23 1.80 9.26
N LEU A 70 5.44 0.75 10.06
CA LEU A 70 4.99 -0.60 9.72
C LEU A 70 3.46 -0.67 9.60
N ILE A 71 2.72 -0.05 10.50
CA ILE A 71 1.25 0.02 10.41
C ILE A 71 0.86 0.80 9.15
N TYR A 72 1.37 2.02 8.99
CA TYR A 72 1.04 2.91 7.87
C TYR A 72 1.23 2.26 6.50
N LEU A 73 2.38 1.61 6.27
CA LEU A 73 2.73 1.02 4.98
C LEU A 73 1.96 -0.27 4.67
N ASN A 74 1.44 -0.96 5.68
CA ASN A 74 0.85 -2.29 5.51
C ASN A 74 -0.69 -2.31 5.62
N THR A 75 -1.32 -1.22 6.06
CA THR A 75 -2.78 -1.14 6.11
C THR A 75 -3.41 -0.74 4.79
N HIS A 76 -2.72 0.04 3.95
CA HIS A 76 -3.29 0.61 2.73
C HIS A 76 -3.78 -0.46 1.73
N ALA A 77 -2.87 -1.32 1.27
CA ALA A 77 -3.21 -2.37 0.31
C ALA A 77 -4.09 -3.46 0.94
N LEU A 78 -3.97 -3.68 2.26
CA LEU A 78 -4.84 -4.57 3.02
C LEU A 78 -6.27 -4.03 3.09
N GLY A 79 -6.47 -2.71 3.25
CA GLY A 79 -7.77 -2.06 3.24
C GLY A 79 -8.50 -2.25 1.91
N HIS A 80 -7.81 -1.98 0.79
CA HIS A 80 -8.33 -2.30 -0.55
C HIS A 80 -8.73 -3.77 -0.68
N TYR A 81 -7.89 -4.67 -0.19
CA TYR A 81 -8.15 -6.10 -0.24
C TYR A 81 -9.39 -6.49 0.57
N LEU A 82 -9.47 -6.13 1.85
CA LEU A 82 -10.54 -6.52 2.75
C LEU A 82 -11.89 -5.97 2.29
N VAL A 83 -11.97 -4.68 2.01
CA VAL A 83 -13.21 -4.05 1.52
C VAL A 83 -13.56 -4.58 0.13
N GLY A 84 -12.58 -4.71 -0.76
CA GLY A 84 -12.79 -5.28 -2.08
C GLY A 84 -13.37 -6.69 -2.04
N ARG A 85 -12.86 -7.55 -1.16
CA ARG A 85 -13.39 -8.91 -0.95
C ARG A 85 -14.81 -8.87 -0.39
N ALA A 86 -15.09 -7.98 0.57
CA ALA A 86 -16.42 -7.80 1.15
C ALA A 86 -17.46 -7.36 0.11
N VAL A 87 -17.06 -6.57 -0.89
CA VAL A 87 -17.94 -6.12 -2.00
C VAL A 87 -17.87 -7.02 -3.25
N GLY A 88 -17.28 -8.21 -3.15
CA GLY A 88 -17.29 -9.24 -4.19
C GLY A 88 -16.21 -9.11 -5.28
N ILE A 89 -15.19 -8.27 -5.09
CA ILE A 89 -14.07 -8.12 -6.03
C ILE A 89 -12.99 -9.16 -5.73
N ARG A 90 -12.54 -9.86 -6.77
CA ARG A 90 -11.49 -10.87 -6.71
C ARG A 90 -10.11 -10.26 -6.91
N PHE A 91 -9.12 -10.88 -6.28
CA PHE A 91 -7.73 -10.46 -6.33
C PHE A 91 -6.84 -11.64 -6.72
N ARG A 92 -5.78 -11.33 -7.46
CA ARG A 92 -4.82 -12.32 -7.99
C ARG A 92 -3.46 -12.29 -7.29
N GLY A 93 -3.25 -11.39 -6.33
CA GLY A 93 -2.01 -11.31 -5.55
C GLY A 93 -1.76 -9.91 -5.00
N PHE A 94 -0.58 -9.74 -4.41
CA PHE A 94 -0.02 -8.44 -4.02
C PHE A 94 1.23 -8.18 -4.85
N GLY A 95 1.41 -6.93 -5.26
CA GLY A 95 2.61 -6.44 -5.92
C GLY A 95 3.37 -5.53 -4.97
N MET A 96 4.70 -5.61 -4.98
CA MET A 96 5.57 -4.61 -4.39
C MET A 96 6.28 -3.87 -5.52
N ARG A 97 6.18 -2.55 -5.53
CA ARG A 97 6.65 -1.72 -6.63
C ARG A 97 6.98 -0.30 -6.20
N GLY A 98 7.83 0.37 -6.96
CA GLY A 98 7.97 1.82 -6.91
C GLY A 98 6.73 2.54 -7.47
N THR A 99 6.68 3.86 -7.32
CA THR A 99 5.62 4.68 -7.92
C THR A 99 5.58 4.53 -9.44
N ASP A 100 4.37 4.50 -10.02
CA ASP A 100 4.17 4.54 -11.48
C ASP A 100 4.31 5.96 -12.04
N HIS A 101 4.27 6.97 -11.17
CA HIS A 101 4.33 8.38 -11.54
C HIS A 101 5.52 9.10 -10.90
N PRO A 102 6.76 8.65 -11.16
CA PRO A 102 7.95 9.25 -10.59
C PRO A 102 8.10 10.71 -11.03
N GLU A 103 7.59 11.08 -12.21
CA GLU A 103 7.54 12.45 -12.74
C GLU A 103 6.73 13.44 -11.89
N ASN A 104 5.84 12.97 -11.02
CA ASN A 104 5.09 13.85 -10.11
C ASN A 104 5.93 14.34 -8.93
N TYR A 105 7.18 13.86 -8.80
CA TYR A 105 8.08 14.22 -7.72
C TYR A 105 9.24 15.09 -8.23
N PRO A 106 9.71 16.07 -7.43
CA PRO A 106 10.87 16.87 -7.79
C PRO A 106 12.12 15.99 -8.02
N PRO A 107 13.11 16.49 -8.78
CA PRO A 107 14.39 15.80 -8.97
C PRO A 107 15.02 15.39 -7.63
N GLY A 108 15.51 14.16 -7.53
CA GLY A 108 16.01 13.55 -6.29
C GLY A 108 14.95 12.66 -5.62
N LEU A 109 13.78 13.22 -5.31
CA LEU A 109 12.69 12.45 -4.70
C LEU A 109 12.08 11.46 -5.71
N ARG A 110 12.06 11.84 -6.99
CA ARG A 110 11.67 10.96 -8.10
C ARG A 110 12.39 9.61 -8.08
N GLN A 111 13.71 9.63 -7.89
CA GLN A 111 14.54 8.43 -7.88
C GLN A 111 14.17 7.54 -6.69
N ILE A 112 14.05 8.12 -5.49
CA ILE A 112 13.67 7.39 -4.28
C ILE A 112 12.30 6.73 -4.44
N MET A 113 11.29 7.50 -4.89
CA MET A 113 9.93 6.99 -5.03
C MET A 113 9.82 5.90 -6.12
N SER A 114 10.74 5.90 -7.10
CA SER A 114 10.83 4.84 -8.13
C SER A 114 11.31 3.50 -7.59
N PHE A 115 11.99 3.49 -6.43
CA PHE A 115 12.49 2.28 -5.77
C PHE A 115 11.80 1.96 -4.45
N LEU A 116 11.02 2.90 -3.89
CA LEU A 116 10.35 2.69 -2.61
C LEU A 116 9.38 1.50 -2.73
N PRO A 117 9.55 0.44 -1.93
CA PRO A 117 8.76 -0.79 -2.04
C PRO A 117 7.34 -0.59 -1.50
N MET A 118 6.46 -0.02 -2.32
CA MET A 118 5.06 0.20 -1.97
C MET A 118 4.23 -1.02 -2.36
N TRP A 119 3.38 -1.46 -1.43
CA TRP A 119 2.44 -2.54 -1.68
C TRP A 119 1.24 -2.06 -2.50
N ALA A 120 0.86 -2.85 -3.50
CA ALA A 120 -0.34 -2.68 -4.27
C ALA A 120 -1.09 -4.01 -4.36
N VAL A 121 -2.35 -4.05 -3.98
CA VAL A 121 -3.17 -5.24 -4.21
C VAL A 121 -3.56 -5.34 -5.68
N LEU A 122 -3.43 -6.53 -6.26
CA LEU A 122 -3.67 -6.76 -7.69
C LEU A 122 -5.06 -7.37 -7.90
N THR A 123 -6.01 -6.58 -8.38
CA THR A 123 -7.35 -7.05 -8.73
C THR A 123 -7.35 -7.96 -9.95
N GLU A 124 -8.28 -8.91 -10.01
CA GLU A 124 -8.60 -9.64 -11.24
C GLU A 124 -9.39 -8.72 -12.20
N PRO A 125 -8.90 -8.42 -13.42
CA PRO A 125 -9.51 -7.38 -14.27
C PRO A 125 -10.97 -7.64 -14.66
N SER A 126 -11.34 -8.89 -14.93
CA SER A 126 -12.71 -9.30 -15.26
C SER A 126 -13.65 -9.03 -14.08
N SER A 127 -13.27 -9.51 -12.89
CA SER A 127 -14.04 -9.31 -11.65
C SER A 127 -14.19 -7.83 -11.28
N ARG A 128 -13.12 -7.03 -11.39
CA ARG A 128 -13.20 -5.59 -11.09
C ARG A 128 -14.12 -4.87 -12.06
N ARG A 129 -14.07 -5.19 -13.36
CA ARG A 129 -14.92 -4.55 -14.38
C ARG A 129 -16.40 -4.94 -14.25
N SER A 130 -16.70 -6.16 -13.80
CA SER A 130 -18.08 -6.61 -13.56
C SER A 130 -18.65 -6.08 -12.24
N ALA A 131 -17.83 -5.60 -11.32
CA ALA A 131 -18.29 -5.01 -10.07
C ALA A 131 -18.97 -3.65 -10.30
N GLY A 132 -20.08 -3.41 -9.61
CA GLY A 132 -20.82 -2.15 -9.71
C GLY A 132 -20.00 -0.93 -9.27
N ARG A 133 -20.40 0.27 -9.73
CA ARG A 133 -19.67 1.53 -9.44
C ARG A 133 -19.47 1.79 -7.95
N ARG A 134 -20.47 1.47 -7.12
CA ARG A 134 -20.39 1.62 -5.65
C ARG A 134 -19.35 0.67 -5.03
N ALA A 135 -19.27 -0.58 -5.51
CA ALA A 135 -18.29 -1.55 -5.04
C ALA A 135 -16.85 -1.12 -5.39
N GLN A 136 -16.65 -0.62 -6.61
CA GLN A 136 -15.35 -0.06 -7.02
C GLN A 136 -15.00 1.18 -6.19
N ALA A 137 -15.93 2.11 -5.99
CA ALA A 137 -15.71 3.30 -5.18
C ALA A 137 -15.34 2.95 -3.72
N ALA A 138 -16.08 2.03 -3.10
CA ALA A 138 -15.79 1.55 -1.76
C ALA A 138 -14.39 0.92 -1.67
N MET A 139 -14.04 0.05 -2.63
CA MET A 139 -12.71 -0.56 -2.67
C MET A 139 -11.61 0.49 -2.83
N TRP A 140 -11.75 1.46 -3.75
CA TRP A 140 -10.74 2.50 -3.96
C TRP A 140 -10.60 3.47 -2.78
N ALA A 141 -11.69 3.81 -2.09
CA ALA A 141 -11.63 4.65 -0.90
C ALA A 141 -10.99 3.93 0.31
N ALA A 142 -11.09 2.60 0.35
CA ALA A 142 -10.68 1.82 1.50
C ALA A 142 -9.18 1.92 1.84
N GLY A 143 -8.30 2.07 0.84
CA GLY A 143 -6.87 2.17 1.06
C GLY A 143 -6.53 3.37 1.96
N GLU A 144 -6.90 4.56 1.50
CA GLU A 144 -6.65 5.81 2.24
C GLU A 144 -7.39 5.85 3.58
N THR A 145 -8.66 5.39 3.59
CA THR A 145 -9.47 5.34 4.82
C THR A 145 -8.80 4.46 5.88
N SER A 146 -8.34 3.26 5.50
CA SER A 146 -7.70 2.33 6.43
C SER A 146 -6.37 2.86 6.96
N THR A 147 -5.50 3.41 6.08
CA THR A 147 -4.23 4.02 6.50
C THR A 147 -4.47 5.17 7.46
N THR A 148 -5.43 6.06 7.17
CA THR A 148 -5.76 7.19 8.04
C THR A 148 -6.23 6.70 9.42
N LEU A 149 -7.22 5.81 9.46
CA LEU A 149 -7.79 5.32 10.72
C LEU A 149 -6.76 4.56 11.55
N CYS A 150 -5.98 3.67 10.95
CA CYS A 150 -4.97 2.89 11.66
C CYS A 150 -3.82 3.77 12.15
N SER A 151 -3.41 4.79 11.39
CA SER A 151 -2.37 5.74 11.80
C SER A 151 -2.84 6.58 12.99
N ILE A 152 -4.07 7.10 12.95
CA ILE A 152 -4.66 7.84 14.07
C ILE A 152 -4.77 6.93 15.30
N ALA A 153 -5.21 5.69 15.14
CA ALA A 153 -5.29 4.74 16.25
C ALA A 153 -3.90 4.43 16.84
N ALA A 154 -2.88 4.21 16.01
CA ALA A 154 -1.52 3.95 16.45
C ALA A 154 -0.93 5.15 17.23
N ALA A 155 -1.03 6.35 16.67
CA ALA A 155 -0.56 7.57 17.34
C ALA A 155 -1.36 7.88 18.60
N GLY A 156 -2.69 7.76 18.55
CA GLY A 156 -3.57 8.00 19.69
C GLY A 156 -3.34 7.03 20.84
N THR A 157 -3.16 5.74 20.55
CA THR A 157 -2.84 4.74 21.59
C THR A 157 -1.46 4.97 22.20
N ALA A 158 -0.46 5.33 21.40
CA ALA A 158 0.85 5.72 21.92
C ALA A 158 0.76 6.95 22.84
N ALA A 159 0.05 8.00 22.40
CA ALA A 159 -0.14 9.23 23.19
C ALA A 159 -0.88 8.96 24.51
N LEU A 160 -1.95 8.16 24.47
CA LEU A 160 -2.70 7.75 25.67
C LEU A 160 -1.83 6.92 26.63
N ALA A 161 -0.81 6.22 26.12
CA ALA A 161 0.17 5.48 26.92
C ALA A 161 1.37 6.34 27.35
N GLY A 162 1.33 7.66 27.14
CA GLY A 162 2.36 8.60 27.57
C GLY A 162 3.61 8.60 26.69
N ALA A 163 3.50 8.20 25.42
CA ALA A 163 4.51 8.51 24.40
C ALA A 163 4.65 10.03 24.24
N PRO A 164 5.89 10.53 24.02
CA PRO A 164 6.14 11.95 23.81
C PRO A 164 5.45 12.49 22.55
#